data_AF-R9IUU6-F1
#
_entry.id   AF-R9IUU6-F1
#
_cell.length_a   1.000
_cell.length_b   1.000
_cell.length_c   1.000
_cell.angle_alpha   90.00
_cell.angle_beta   90.00
_cell.angle_gamma   90.00
#
_symmetry.space_group_name_H-M   'P 1'
#
loop_
_entity.id
_entity.type
_entity.pdbx_description
1 polymer ?
#
loop_
_entity_poly.entity_id
_entity_poly.type
_entity_poly.pdbx_seq_one_letter_code
_entity_poly.pdbx_strand_id
1 'polypeptide(L)'
;MKMEFTLKSYETMIKKIYESGYEFVYYKGYEKYKKAVILRHDIDVDLKKAVEIAKLEKLLGVSSTYYVLLTSDFYNVFSKKNEERLNVILDLGHHIGLHFDEVRYGENCDVVEKIEEELEVLEKYLGRTIDTVSMHRPSKKTLDENYKIRNGETINSYSTEFFKGFKYISDSRKNWGGEKKIYLKL
;
A
#
# COMPACT_ATOMS: atom_id res chain seq x y z
N MET A 1 -20.60 16.87 -5.68
CA MET A 1 -19.45 17.14 -6.58
C MET A 1 -18.42 16.02 -6.42
N LYS A 2 -18.19 15.25 -7.48
CA LYS A 2 -17.15 14.20 -7.51
C LYS A 2 -15.81 14.94 -7.59
N MET A 3 -15.11 15.12 -6.46
CA MET A 3 -13.73 15.64 -6.49
C MET A 3 -12.90 14.70 -7.38
N GLU A 4 -12.32 15.25 -8.45
CA GLU A 4 -11.30 14.59 -9.26
C GLU A 4 -10.04 14.43 -8.41
N PHE A 5 -9.42 13.24 -8.48
CA PHE A 5 -8.14 13.02 -7.83
C PHE A 5 -7.06 13.74 -8.63
N THR A 6 -6.56 14.84 -8.06
CA THR A 6 -5.41 15.59 -8.57
C THR A 6 -4.32 15.62 -7.49
N LEU A 7 -3.07 15.82 -7.90
CA LEU A 7 -1.97 16.02 -6.95
C LEU A 7 -2.26 17.17 -5.97
N LYS A 8 -2.95 18.23 -6.41
CA LYS A 8 -3.33 19.36 -5.56
C LYS A 8 -4.40 19.00 -4.52
N SER A 9 -5.42 18.23 -4.91
CA SER A 9 -6.42 17.74 -3.95
C SER A 9 -5.80 16.75 -2.96
N TYR A 10 -4.86 15.93 -3.42
CA TYR A 10 -4.11 14.99 -2.60
C TYR A 10 -3.26 15.73 -1.55
N GLU A 11 -2.47 16.71 -1.98
CA GLU A 11 -1.69 17.59 -1.10
C GLU A 11 -2.56 18.25 -0.03
N THR A 12 -3.70 18.82 -0.44
CA THR A 12 -4.66 19.47 0.48
C THR A 12 -5.18 18.50 1.53
N MET A 13 -5.44 17.25 1.14
CA MET A 13 -5.91 16.21 2.05
C MET A 13 -4.83 15.80 3.05
N ILE A 14 -3.58 15.59 2.61
CA ILE A 14 -2.46 15.27 3.51
C ILE A 14 -2.24 16.39 4.53
N LYS A 15 -2.26 17.65 4.09
CA LYS A 15 -2.14 18.82 4.99
C LYS A 15 -3.24 18.85 6.05
N LYS A 16 -4.50 18.62 5.66
CA LYS A 16 -5.63 18.58 6.62
C LYS A 16 -5.52 17.45 7.63
N ILE A 17 -5.03 16.28 7.21
CA ILE A 17 -4.79 15.14 8.10
C ILE A 17 -3.73 15.52 9.14
N TYR A 18 -2.61 16.09 8.68
CA TYR A 18 -1.54 16.56 9.55
C TYR A 18 -2.01 17.64 10.53
N GLU A 19 -2.72 18.67 10.06
CA GLU A 19 -3.33 19.73 10.89
C GLU A 19 -4.33 19.19 11.93
N SER A 20 -4.92 18.02 11.67
CA SER A 20 -5.82 17.33 12.62
C SER A 20 -5.06 16.56 13.71
N GLY A 21 -3.72 16.66 13.74
CA GLY A 21 -2.83 16.05 14.72
C GLY A 21 -2.59 14.55 14.51
N TYR A 22 -2.65 14.10 13.25
CA TYR A 22 -2.35 12.73 12.87
C TYR A 22 -0.90 12.58 12.40
N GLU A 23 -0.28 11.47 12.79
CA GLU A 23 1.08 11.08 12.41
C GLU A 23 1.04 10.02 11.30
N PHE A 24 1.76 10.27 10.21
CA PHE A 24 1.94 9.30 9.13
C PHE A 24 3.02 8.30 9.52
N VAL A 25 2.65 7.03 9.62
CA VAL A 25 3.51 5.98 10.19
C VAL A 25 3.48 4.72 9.35
N TYR A 26 4.54 3.93 9.47
CA TYR A 26 4.56 2.57 8.93
C TYR A 26 3.67 1.63 9.76
N TYR A 27 3.39 0.44 9.21
CA TYR A 27 2.61 -0.60 9.91
C TYR A 27 3.25 -1.00 11.25
N LYS A 28 4.59 -1.08 11.32
CA LYS A 28 5.28 -1.43 12.58
C LYS A 28 5.42 -0.19 13.48
N GLY A 29 4.94 -0.28 14.72
CA GLY A 29 5.12 0.76 15.73
C GLY A 29 4.05 1.86 15.73
N TYR A 30 2.99 1.71 14.94
CA TYR A 30 1.85 2.62 14.90
C TYR A 30 1.11 2.73 16.25
N GLU A 31 1.27 1.74 17.13
CA GLU A 31 0.66 1.64 18.46
C GLU A 31 1.11 2.76 19.39
N LYS A 32 2.32 3.28 19.18
CA LYS A 32 2.91 4.39 19.94
C LYS A 32 2.16 5.71 19.74
N TYR A 33 1.35 5.80 18.69
CA TYR A 33 0.66 7.02 18.30
C TYR A 33 -0.84 6.88 18.55
N LYS A 34 -1.42 7.85 19.27
CA LYS A 34 -2.86 7.92 19.49
C LYS A 34 -3.63 8.16 18.18
N LYS A 35 -3.08 9.02 17.31
CA LYS A 35 -3.61 9.37 15.99
C LYS A 35 -2.60 8.97 14.91
N ALA A 36 -2.62 7.70 14.52
CA ALA A 36 -1.79 7.17 13.43
C ALA A 36 -2.54 7.17 12.09
N VAL A 37 -1.80 7.36 11.01
CA VAL A 37 -2.23 7.17 9.62
C VAL A 37 -1.27 6.22 8.97
N ILE A 38 -1.78 5.07 8.52
CA ILE A 38 -1.04 4.21 7.61
C ILE A 38 -1.55 4.55 6.20
N LEU A 39 -0.64 5.01 5.36
CA LEU A 39 -0.92 5.49 4.01
C LEU A 39 -0.31 4.54 2.98
N ARG A 40 -1.09 4.20 1.97
CA ARG A 40 -0.71 3.27 0.91
C ARG A 40 -1.27 3.66 -0.45
N HIS A 41 -0.54 3.22 -1.48
CA HIS A 41 -0.90 3.36 -2.89
C HIS A 41 -0.80 2.01 -3.57
N ASP A 42 -1.83 1.64 -4.32
CA ASP A 42 -1.79 0.46 -5.17
C ASP A 42 -1.40 0.88 -6.60
N ILE A 43 -0.31 0.33 -7.12
CA ILE A 43 0.18 0.70 -8.44
C ILE A 43 -0.42 -0.24 -9.48
N ASP A 44 -1.63 0.07 -9.94
CA ASP A 44 -2.32 -0.79 -10.93
C ASP A 44 -1.80 -0.55 -12.35
N VAL A 45 -1.47 0.70 -12.71
CA VAL A 45 -1.30 1.12 -14.11
C VAL A 45 0.06 1.77 -14.42
N ASP A 46 0.54 2.73 -13.61
CA ASP A 46 1.68 3.56 -14.01
C ASP A 46 2.63 3.90 -12.85
N LEU A 47 3.79 3.24 -12.85
CA LEU A 47 4.90 3.51 -11.94
C LEU A 47 5.47 4.94 -12.05
N LYS A 48 5.33 5.61 -13.20
CA LYS A 48 5.76 7.00 -13.34
C LYS A 48 4.95 7.92 -12.44
N LYS A 49 3.63 7.75 -12.43
CA LYS A 49 2.72 8.54 -11.59
C LYS A 49 2.94 8.23 -10.10
N ALA A 50 3.22 6.97 -9.76
CA ALA A 50 3.62 6.60 -8.41
C ALA A 50 4.85 7.41 -7.93
N VAL A 51 5.87 7.57 -8.78
CA VAL A 51 7.04 8.43 -8.47
C VAL A 51 6.65 9.90 -8.30
N GLU A 52 5.71 10.43 -9.09
CA GLU A 52 5.24 11.81 -8.95
C GLU A 52 4.55 12.04 -7.59
N ILE A 53 3.75 11.07 -7.14
CA ILE A 53 3.11 11.10 -5.82
C ILE A 53 4.18 10.98 -4.71
N ALA A 54 5.13 10.05 -4.82
CA ALA A 54 6.20 9.86 -3.84
C ALA A 54 7.04 11.13 -3.65
N LYS A 55 7.35 11.83 -4.76
CA LYS A 55 8.07 13.12 -4.68
C LYS A 55 7.27 14.17 -3.91
N LEU A 56 5.97 14.27 -4.15
CA LEU A 56 5.10 15.19 -3.41
C LEU A 56 5.04 14.82 -1.92
N GLU A 57 4.88 13.54 -1.60
CA GLU A 57 4.87 13.07 -0.21
C GLU A 57 6.15 13.39 0.53
N LYS A 58 7.31 13.18 -0.11
CA LYS A 58 8.61 13.59 0.44
C LYS A 58 8.66 15.08 0.75
N LEU A 59 8.15 15.93 -0.14
CA LEU A 59 8.07 17.38 0.10
C LEU A 59 7.15 17.75 1.27
N LEU A 60 6.13 16.93 1.53
CA LEU A 60 5.21 17.09 2.65
C LEU A 60 5.72 16.43 3.95
N GLY A 61 6.87 15.76 3.91
CA GLY A 61 7.45 15.07 5.06
C GLY A 61 6.71 13.80 5.47
N VAL A 62 5.94 13.19 4.57
CA VAL A 62 5.19 11.95 4.84
C VAL A 62 5.79 10.75 4.11
N SER A 63 5.64 9.56 4.71
CA SER A 63 6.03 8.29 4.09
C SER A 63 4.80 7.38 3.91
N SER A 64 4.89 6.49 2.92
CA SER A 64 3.79 5.67 2.41
C SER A 64 4.32 4.32 1.95
N THR A 65 3.41 3.35 1.80
CA THR A 65 3.72 2.06 1.19
C THR A 65 3.15 1.97 -0.23
N TYR A 66 3.98 1.68 -1.21
CA TYR A 66 3.59 1.52 -2.61
C TYR A 66 3.55 0.03 -2.96
N TYR A 67 2.36 -0.50 -3.23
CA TYR A 67 2.14 -1.89 -3.57
C TYR A 67 2.31 -2.10 -5.08
N VAL A 68 3.26 -2.97 -5.45
CA VAL A 68 3.66 -3.23 -6.84
C VAL A 68 3.00 -4.52 -7.32
N LEU A 69 2.29 -4.43 -8.44
CA LEU A 69 1.61 -5.56 -9.07
C LEU A 69 2.56 -6.25 -10.05
N LEU A 70 3.13 -7.40 -9.66
CA LEU A 70 4.05 -8.16 -10.51
C LEU A 70 3.42 -8.63 -11.82
N THR A 71 2.11 -8.80 -11.79
CA THR A 71 1.31 -9.45 -12.84
C THR A 71 0.51 -8.42 -13.64
N SER A 72 0.94 -7.15 -13.62
CA SER A 72 0.24 -6.06 -14.30
C SER A 72 0.28 -6.23 -15.82
N ASP A 73 -0.87 -6.02 -16.46
CA ASP A 73 -0.99 -5.91 -17.92
C ASP A 73 -0.43 -4.58 -18.47
N PHE A 74 -0.22 -3.59 -17.61
CA PHE A 74 0.11 -2.21 -18.01
C PHE A 74 1.60 -1.89 -17.94
N TYR A 75 2.35 -2.58 -17.08
CA TYR A 75 3.77 -2.30 -16.91
C TYR A 75 4.56 -3.56 -16.52
N ASN A 76 5.77 -3.66 -17.08
CA ASN A 76 6.73 -4.68 -16.66
C ASN A 76 7.56 -4.18 -15.47
N VAL A 77 7.33 -4.73 -14.28
CA VAL A 77 8.10 -4.43 -13.06
C VAL A 77 9.60 -4.59 -13.28
N PHE A 78 9.99 -5.64 -14.01
CA PHE A 78 11.38 -6.04 -14.22
C PHE A 78 12.07 -5.34 -15.38
N SER A 79 11.45 -4.29 -15.94
CA SER A 79 12.14 -3.42 -16.90
C SER A 79 13.04 -2.43 -16.18
N LYS A 80 14.23 -2.17 -16.74
CA LYS A 80 15.20 -1.20 -16.18
C LYS A 80 14.56 0.14 -15.78
N LYS A 81 13.69 0.68 -16.63
CA LYS A 81 12.99 1.95 -16.38
C LYS A 81 12.10 1.89 -15.13
N ASN A 82 11.45 0.76 -14.88
CA ASN A 82 10.57 0.57 -13.73
C ASN A 82 11.36 0.22 -12.47
N GLU A 83 12.48 -0.50 -12.62
CA GLU A 83 13.47 -0.67 -11.56
C GLU A 83 13.96 0.67 -11.00
N GLU A 84 14.41 1.57 -11.89
CA GLU A 84 14.87 2.92 -11.53
C GLU A 84 13.77 3.70 -10.80
N ARG A 85 12.50 3.54 -11.20
CA ARG A 85 11.36 4.19 -10.54
C ARG A 85 11.09 3.64 -9.15
N LEU A 86 11.16 2.32 -8.97
CA LEU A 86 11.01 1.69 -7.65
C LEU A 86 12.14 2.11 -6.70
N ASN A 87 13.38 2.16 -7.20
CA ASN A 87 14.51 2.66 -6.43
C ASN A 87 14.33 4.13 -6.05
N VAL A 88 13.82 4.99 -6.94
CA VAL A 88 13.49 6.39 -6.60
C VAL A 88 12.44 6.47 -5.48
N ILE A 89 11.39 5.64 -5.51
CA ILE A 89 10.38 5.62 -4.43
C ILE A 89 11.04 5.25 -3.09
N LEU A 90 11.93 4.26 -3.08
CA LEU A 90 12.66 3.85 -1.88
C LEU A 90 13.62 4.94 -1.38
N ASP A 91 14.38 5.58 -2.27
CA ASP A 91 15.34 6.65 -1.94
C ASP A 91 14.66 7.90 -1.35
N LEU A 92 13.39 8.13 -1.74
CA LEU A 92 12.58 9.19 -1.15
C LEU A 92 12.14 8.88 0.30
N GLY A 93 12.29 7.63 0.75
CA GLY A 93 11.97 7.19 2.11
C GLY A 93 10.61 6.49 2.23
N HIS A 94 10.06 6.01 1.11
CA HIS A 94 8.84 5.20 1.10
C HIS A 94 9.16 3.70 1.17
N HIS A 95 8.12 2.91 1.38
CA HIS A 95 8.18 1.46 1.41
C HIS A 95 7.62 0.88 0.11
N ILE A 96 8.15 -0.27 -0.31
CA ILE A 96 7.56 -1.10 -1.37
C ILE A 96 6.92 -2.32 -0.72
N GLY A 97 5.71 -2.67 -1.19
CA GLY A 97 5.00 -3.89 -0.84
C GLY A 97 4.59 -4.67 -2.08
N LEU A 98 4.15 -5.91 -1.90
CA LEU A 98 3.57 -6.70 -2.99
C LEU A 98 2.08 -6.37 -3.19
N HIS A 99 1.67 -6.05 -4.41
CA HIS A 99 0.26 -6.05 -4.79
C HIS A 99 -0.09 -7.41 -5.41
N PHE A 100 -0.70 -8.30 -4.61
CA PHE A 100 -0.93 -9.68 -4.99
C PHE A 100 -2.28 -9.86 -5.72
N ASP A 101 -2.25 -10.50 -6.88
CA ASP A 101 -3.45 -10.81 -7.67
C ASP A 101 -3.80 -12.30 -7.59
N GLU A 102 -4.77 -12.64 -6.77
CA GLU A 102 -5.22 -14.03 -6.62
C GLU A 102 -5.91 -14.59 -7.87
N VAL A 103 -6.48 -13.73 -8.72
CA VAL A 103 -7.24 -14.15 -9.91
C VAL A 103 -6.30 -14.86 -10.90
N ARG A 104 -5.03 -14.49 -10.91
CA ARG A 104 -3.99 -15.14 -11.74
C ARG A 104 -3.85 -16.64 -11.48
N TYR A 105 -4.05 -17.08 -10.24
CA TYR A 105 -3.71 -18.44 -9.80
C TYR A 105 -4.92 -19.39 -9.75
N GLY A 106 -6.12 -18.88 -9.98
CA GLY A 106 -7.37 -19.64 -9.94
C GLY A 106 -7.88 -19.93 -8.53
N GLU A 107 -9.11 -20.42 -8.43
CA GLU A 107 -9.88 -20.48 -7.17
C GLU A 107 -9.33 -21.45 -6.12
N ASN A 108 -8.54 -22.45 -6.53
CA ASN A 108 -8.03 -23.52 -5.66
C ASN A 108 -6.55 -23.37 -5.32
N CYS A 109 -5.93 -22.22 -5.63
CA CYS A 109 -4.54 -22.00 -5.25
C CYS A 109 -4.38 -21.85 -3.73
N ASP A 110 -3.22 -22.23 -3.22
CA ASP A 110 -2.79 -21.80 -1.89
C ASP A 110 -2.33 -20.34 -1.99
N VAL A 111 -3.21 -19.44 -1.54
CA VAL A 111 -2.97 -17.99 -1.62
C VAL A 111 -1.71 -17.58 -0.86
N VAL A 112 -1.42 -18.21 0.29
CA VAL A 112 -0.25 -17.85 1.11
C VAL A 112 1.02 -18.30 0.39
N GLU A 113 1.05 -19.52 -0.13
CA GLU A 113 2.17 -20.02 -0.93
C GLU A 113 2.47 -19.09 -2.11
N LYS A 114 1.44 -18.66 -2.86
CA LYS A 114 1.63 -17.78 -4.03
C LYS A 114 2.04 -16.36 -3.67
N ILE A 115 1.60 -15.84 -2.53
CA ILE A 115 2.11 -14.57 -1.99
C ILE A 115 3.61 -14.71 -1.67
N GLU A 116 4.01 -15.80 -1.01
CA GLU A 116 5.41 -16.02 -0.62
C GLU A 116 6.32 -16.17 -1.84
N GLU A 117 5.88 -16.90 -2.87
CA GLU A 117 6.58 -17.01 -4.16
C GLU A 117 6.79 -15.63 -4.83
N GLU A 118 5.73 -14.80 -4.92
CA GLU A 118 5.85 -13.47 -5.52
C GLU A 118 6.71 -12.51 -4.68
N LEU A 119 6.65 -12.61 -3.36
CA LEU A 119 7.53 -11.85 -2.47
C LEU A 119 8.99 -12.22 -2.73
N GLU A 120 9.34 -13.50 -2.81
CA GLU A 120 10.71 -13.94 -3.10
C GLU A 120 11.23 -13.38 -4.42
N VAL A 121 10.39 -13.37 -5.47
CA VAL A 121 10.75 -12.79 -6.76
C VAL A 121 11.02 -11.29 -6.64
N LEU A 122 10.11 -10.54 -6.01
CA LEU A 122 10.25 -9.09 -5.85
C LEU A 122 11.46 -8.73 -4.97
N GLU A 123 11.68 -9.48 -3.88
CA GLU A 123 12.82 -9.30 -2.97
C GLU A 123 14.15 -9.55 -3.66
N LYS A 124 14.25 -10.66 -4.42
CA LYS A 124 15.44 -10.97 -5.20
C LYS A 124 15.73 -9.89 -6.23
N TYR A 125 14.70 -9.34 -6.85
CA TYR A 125 14.85 -8.29 -7.85
C TYR A 125 15.28 -6.95 -7.24
N LEU A 126 14.71 -6.56 -6.11
CA LEU A 126 15.04 -5.28 -5.45
C LEU A 126 16.23 -5.36 -4.48
N GLY A 127 16.76 -6.56 -4.22
CA GLY A 127 17.86 -6.78 -3.30
C GLY A 127 17.54 -6.42 -1.85
N ARG A 128 16.27 -6.53 -1.43
CA ARG A 128 15.81 -6.19 -0.08
C ARG A 128 14.58 -6.98 0.31
N THR A 129 14.37 -7.11 1.62
CA THR A 129 13.16 -7.72 2.19
C THR A 129 11.93 -6.86 1.92
N ILE A 130 10.84 -7.53 1.57
CA ILE A 130 9.51 -6.95 1.41
C ILE A 130 8.62 -7.61 2.45
N ASP A 131 8.16 -6.83 3.43
CA ASP A 131 7.49 -7.33 4.62
C ASP A 131 6.00 -6.94 4.67
N THR A 132 5.41 -6.58 3.52
CA THR A 132 3.99 -6.24 3.44
C THR A 132 3.37 -6.60 2.09
N VAL A 133 2.12 -7.07 2.13
CA VAL A 133 1.31 -7.42 0.95
C VAL A 133 -0.04 -6.71 0.99
N SER A 134 -0.57 -6.42 -0.20
CA SER A 134 -1.94 -6.00 -0.39
C SER A 134 -2.62 -6.70 -1.55
N MET A 135 -3.90 -7.02 -1.39
CA MET A 135 -4.65 -7.79 -2.37
C MET A 135 -5.21 -6.91 -3.48
N HIS A 136 -4.92 -7.25 -4.74
CA HIS A 136 -5.57 -6.72 -5.93
C HIS A 136 -6.93 -7.39 -6.07
N ARG A 137 -8.00 -6.62 -5.86
CA ARG A 137 -9.41 -7.04 -6.03
C ARG A 137 -9.74 -8.38 -5.33
N PRO A 138 -9.52 -8.49 -4.01
CA PRO A 138 -9.72 -9.74 -3.29
C PRO A 138 -11.17 -10.23 -3.36
N SER A 139 -11.33 -11.54 -3.52
CA SER A 139 -12.58 -12.26 -3.33
C SER A 139 -13.05 -12.15 -1.87
N LYS A 140 -14.33 -12.48 -1.68
CA LYS A 140 -14.92 -12.52 -0.33
C LYS A 140 -14.16 -13.50 0.58
N LYS A 141 -13.76 -14.66 0.05
CA LYS A 141 -12.97 -15.66 0.80
C LYS A 141 -11.69 -15.01 1.32
N THR A 142 -10.88 -14.42 0.46
CA THR A 142 -9.62 -13.76 0.87
C THR A 142 -9.81 -12.61 1.85
N LEU A 143 -10.92 -11.85 1.76
CA LEU A 143 -11.25 -10.82 2.74
C LEU A 143 -11.59 -11.39 4.13
N ASP A 144 -12.08 -12.62 4.21
CA ASP A 144 -12.53 -13.27 5.45
C ASP A 144 -11.41 -14.09 6.13
N GLU A 145 -10.41 -14.58 5.38
CA GLU A 145 -9.40 -15.55 5.83
C GLU A 145 -8.29 -14.98 6.75
N ASN A 146 -8.09 -13.66 6.81
CA ASN A 146 -7.09 -13.02 7.68
C ASN A 146 -5.70 -13.71 7.65
N TYR A 147 -5.20 -14.02 6.43
CA TYR A 147 -4.01 -14.84 6.21
C TYR A 147 -2.79 -14.40 7.03
N LYS A 148 -2.05 -15.39 7.56
CA LYS A 148 -0.72 -15.23 8.15
C LYS A 148 0.33 -15.64 7.14
N ILE A 149 1.12 -14.69 6.67
CA ILE A 149 2.14 -14.88 5.65
C ILE A 149 3.51 -14.90 6.33
N ARG A 150 4.37 -15.86 5.96
CA ARG A 150 5.67 -16.13 6.62
C ARG A 150 5.51 -16.20 8.14
N ASN A 151 4.57 -17.03 8.59
CA ASN A 151 4.21 -17.18 10.00
C ASN A 151 3.79 -15.87 10.73
N GLY A 152 3.37 -14.84 9.98
CA GLY A 152 2.96 -13.53 10.51
C GLY A 152 4.05 -12.47 10.49
N GLU A 153 5.24 -12.77 9.96
CA GLU A 153 6.32 -11.77 9.82
C GLU A 153 6.03 -10.76 8.69
N THR A 154 5.25 -11.18 7.69
CA THR A 154 4.79 -10.31 6.60
C THR A 154 3.41 -9.74 6.91
N ILE A 155 3.30 -8.42 6.84
CA ILE A 155 2.09 -7.68 7.12
C ILE A 155 1.08 -7.89 6.00
N ASN A 156 -0.01 -8.58 6.32
CA ASN A 156 -1.22 -8.57 5.51
C ASN A 156 -1.97 -7.25 5.75
N SER A 157 -1.93 -6.36 4.76
CA SER A 157 -2.58 -5.05 4.82
C SER A 157 -4.12 -5.13 4.88
N TYR A 158 -4.70 -6.30 4.63
CA TYR A 158 -6.12 -6.63 4.79
C TYR A 158 -6.44 -7.38 6.09
N SER A 159 -5.47 -7.54 6.99
CA SER A 159 -5.70 -8.20 8.27
C SER A 159 -6.79 -7.49 9.08
N THR A 160 -7.42 -8.22 10.00
CA THR A 160 -8.43 -7.67 10.91
C THR A 160 -7.88 -6.48 11.71
N GLU A 161 -6.60 -6.52 12.08
CA GLU A 161 -5.91 -5.44 12.78
C GLU A 161 -5.97 -4.12 12.01
N PHE A 162 -5.62 -4.11 10.73
CA PHE A 162 -5.58 -2.88 9.92
C PHE A 162 -6.93 -2.57 9.27
N PHE A 163 -7.56 -3.56 8.64
CA PHE A 163 -8.75 -3.35 7.82
C PHE A 163 -10.02 -3.10 8.64
N LYS A 164 -10.13 -3.71 9.83
CA LYS A 164 -11.29 -3.53 10.74
C LYS A 164 -10.95 -2.66 11.95
N GLY A 165 -9.70 -2.70 12.42
CA GLY A 165 -9.26 -1.93 13.60
C GLY A 165 -9.06 -0.43 13.34
N PHE A 166 -8.81 -0.03 12.08
CA PHE A 166 -8.66 1.36 11.70
C PHE A 166 -9.91 1.87 11.00
N LYS A 167 -10.08 3.19 11.02
CA LYS A 167 -11.01 3.85 10.13
C LYS A 167 -10.45 3.83 8.71
N TYR A 168 -10.99 2.94 7.90
CA TYR A 168 -10.62 2.83 6.50
C TYR A 168 -11.18 4.00 5.67
N ILE A 169 -10.30 4.72 5.00
CA ILE A 169 -10.64 5.79 4.06
C ILE A 169 -10.04 5.41 2.72
N SER A 170 -10.86 5.42 1.68
CA SER A 170 -10.39 5.26 0.32
C SER A 170 -10.90 6.38 -0.58
N ASP A 171 -10.20 6.60 -1.68
CA ASP A 171 -10.61 7.40 -2.84
C ASP A 171 -12.10 7.17 -3.24
N SER A 172 -12.55 5.92 -3.05
CA SER A 172 -13.89 5.40 -3.31
C SER A 172 -14.90 5.60 -2.16
N ARG A 173 -14.48 5.81 -0.90
CA ARG A 173 -15.38 5.83 0.27
C ARG A 173 -15.43 7.12 1.12
N LYS A 174 -14.58 8.13 0.85
CA LYS A 174 -14.69 9.57 1.26
C LYS A 174 -15.36 9.94 2.60
N ASN A 175 -15.23 9.17 3.69
CA ASN A 175 -15.85 9.51 4.98
C ASN A 175 -14.84 10.09 5.98
N TRP A 176 -15.01 11.36 6.36
CA TRP A 176 -14.05 12.16 7.12
C TRP A 176 -14.62 12.65 8.48
N GLY A 177 -14.69 11.77 9.49
CA GLY A 177 -14.78 12.15 10.92
C GLY A 177 -14.41 11.00 11.88
N GLY A 178 -14.02 11.32 13.12
CA GLY A 178 -13.80 10.34 14.21
C GLY A 178 -12.41 10.38 14.88
N GLU A 179 -12.33 9.83 16.10
CA GLU A 179 -11.10 9.74 16.92
C GLU A 179 -10.23 8.49 16.64
N LYS A 180 -10.57 7.71 15.61
CA LYS A 180 -9.90 6.45 15.30
C LYS A 180 -8.67 6.67 14.42
N LYS A 181 -7.66 5.82 14.57
CA LYS A 181 -6.54 5.69 13.64
C LYS A 181 -7.06 5.50 12.20
N ILE A 182 -6.38 6.09 11.22
CA ILE A 182 -6.81 6.10 9.82
C ILE A 182 -5.98 5.11 9.02
N TYR A 183 -6.67 4.34 8.18
CA TYR A 183 -6.02 3.51 7.18
C TYR A 183 -6.44 4.01 5.80
N LEU A 184 -5.51 4.67 5.10
CA LEU A 184 -5.77 5.45 3.90
C LEU A 184 -5.23 4.73 2.67
N LYS A 185 -6.13 4.28 1.79
CA LYS A 185 -5.80 3.71 0.48
C LYS A 185 -6.16 4.70 -0.62
N LEU A 186 -5.21 4.99 -1.49
CA LEU A 186 -5.39 5.89 -2.64
C LEU A 186 -4.93 5.23 -3.94
#